data_AF-A0A848UK90-F1
#
_entry.id   AF-A0A848UK90-F1
#
_cell.length_a   1.000
_cell.length_b   1.000
_cell.length_c   1.000
_cell.angle_alpha   90.00
_cell.angle_beta   90.00
_cell.angle_gamma   90.00
#
_symmetry.space_group_name_H-M   'P 1'
#
loop_
_entity.id
_entity.type
_entity.pdbx_description
1 polymer ?
#
loop_
_entity_poly.entity_id
_entity_poly.type
_entity_poly.pdbx_seq_one_letter_code
_entity_poly.pdbx_strand_id
1 'polypeptide(L)'
;MDRDELQDKTKEELQDLARERDVAVSGTKDEIVDRLLEDDGDEAQEGSRQGGGSKGSSMRQVLGSFNEQFSSMLGLQVEMVTTVKKQDDGWHVQAQVVEQRRIPPSSDVIGIYDAELDGSGELTSVERTRRSTRAGLQQ
;
A
#
# COMPACT_ATOMS: atom_id res chain seq x y z
N MET A 1 22.21 -21.35 -13.17
CA MET A 1 23.07 -20.19 -13.42
C MET A 1 23.14 -19.41 -12.13
N ASP A 2 24.32 -18.99 -11.71
CA ASP A 2 24.47 -18.25 -10.46
C ASP A 2 24.29 -16.73 -10.68
N ARG A 3 23.76 -16.02 -9.67
CA ARG A 3 23.48 -14.58 -9.76
C ARG A 3 24.71 -13.75 -10.12
N ASP A 4 25.88 -14.16 -9.65
CA ASP A 4 27.17 -13.50 -9.88
C ASP A 4 27.56 -13.55 -11.37
N GLU A 5 27.31 -14.68 -12.03
CA GLU A 5 27.58 -14.86 -13.47
C GLU A 5 26.66 -14.00 -14.35
N LEU A 6 25.40 -13.82 -13.92
CA LEU A 6 24.43 -12.98 -14.63
C LEU A 6 24.70 -11.48 -14.42
N GLN A 7 25.28 -11.10 -13.28
CA GLN A 7 25.65 -9.71 -13.01
C GLN A 7 26.90 -9.23 -13.77
N ASP A 8 27.73 -10.13 -14.32
CA ASP A 8 28.85 -9.73 -15.18
C ASP A 8 28.43 -9.53 -16.66
N LYS A 9 27.35 -10.19 -17.10
CA LYS A 9 26.85 -10.13 -18.47
C LYS A 9 26.28 -8.77 -18.88
N THR A 10 26.40 -8.39 -20.15
CA THR A 10 25.81 -7.13 -20.62
C THR A 10 24.28 -7.21 -20.63
N LYS A 11 23.61 -6.06 -20.69
CA LYS A 11 22.14 -6.04 -20.78
C LYS A 11 21.64 -6.80 -22.02
N GLU A 12 22.34 -6.67 -23.15
CA GLU A 12 21.99 -7.37 -24.40
C GLU A 12 22.13 -8.89 -24.26
N GLU A 13 23.19 -9.38 -23.61
CA GLU A 13 23.38 -10.81 -23.30
C GLU A 13 22.26 -11.36 -22.41
N LEU A 14 21.83 -10.59 -21.41
CA LEU A 14 20.72 -10.98 -20.54
C LEU A 14 19.38 -10.98 -21.26
N GLN A 15 19.17 -10.05 -22.20
CA GLN A 15 17.96 -10.00 -23.02
C GLN A 15 17.88 -11.19 -23.98
N ASP A 16 19.02 -11.62 -24.53
CA ASP A 16 19.11 -12.80 -25.39
C ASP A 16 18.79 -14.08 -24.61
N LEU A 17 19.41 -14.25 -23.43
CA LEU A 17 19.11 -15.35 -22.50
C LEU A 17 17.65 -15.36 -22.05
N ALA A 18 17.09 -14.20 -21.74
CA ALA A 18 15.69 -14.05 -21.37
C ALA A 18 14.74 -14.44 -22.51
N ARG A 19 15.11 -14.12 -23.76
CA ARG A 19 14.34 -14.53 -24.95
C ARG A 19 14.41 -16.04 -25.17
N GLU A 20 15.54 -16.67 -24.91
CA GLU A 20 15.69 -18.14 -25.00
C GLU A 20 14.85 -18.86 -23.93
N ARG A 21 14.58 -18.22 -22.79
CA ARG A 21 13.80 -18.75 -21.67
C ARG A 21 12.34 -18.28 -21.62
N ASP A 22 11.85 -17.61 -22.68
CA ASP A 22 10.50 -17.02 -22.77
C ASP A 22 10.14 -16.07 -21.61
N VAL A 23 11.13 -15.43 -20.97
CA VAL A 23 10.92 -14.44 -19.91
C VAL A 23 10.99 -13.01 -20.43
N ALA A 24 10.36 -12.08 -19.72
CA ALA A 24 10.26 -10.69 -20.17
C ALA A 24 11.64 -10.00 -20.26
N VAL A 25 12.02 -9.57 -21.47
CA VAL A 25 13.32 -8.92 -21.80
C VAL A 25 13.38 -7.41 -21.49
N SER A 26 12.29 -6.83 -20.96
CA SER A 26 12.15 -5.40 -20.76
C SER A 26 12.44 -5.00 -19.31
N GLY A 27 13.27 -3.97 -19.11
CA GLY A 27 13.63 -3.47 -17.78
C GLY A 27 15.12 -3.10 -17.67
N THR A 28 15.58 -2.96 -16.44
CA THR A 28 17.00 -2.82 -16.08
C THR A 28 17.72 -4.17 -16.12
N LYS A 29 19.05 -4.15 -16.15
CA LYS A 29 19.90 -5.35 -16.15
C LYS A 29 19.54 -6.27 -14.97
N ASP A 30 19.40 -5.71 -13.77
CA ASP A 30 19.10 -6.43 -12.53
C ASP A 30 17.71 -7.09 -12.57
N GLU A 31 16.70 -6.43 -13.15
CA GLU A 31 15.36 -7.02 -13.32
C GLU A 31 15.34 -8.21 -14.29
N ILE A 32 16.25 -8.25 -15.27
CA ILE A 32 16.36 -9.39 -16.18
C ILE A 32 17.09 -10.54 -15.48
N VAL A 33 18.09 -10.25 -14.65
CA VAL A 33 18.78 -11.26 -13.81
C VAL A 33 17.80 -11.93 -12.85
N ASP A 34 16.95 -11.16 -12.17
CA ASP A 34 15.97 -11.68 -11.21
C ASP A 34 15.04 -12.72 -11.86
N ARG A 35 14.44 -12.37 -13.01
CA ARG A 35 13.56 -13.26 -13.78
C ARG A 35 14.27 -14.52 -14.31
N LEU A 36 15.56 -14.41 -14.62
CA LEU A 36 16.37 -15.55 -15.07
C LEU A 36 16.74 -16.50 -13.92
N LEU A 37 16.66 -16.03 -12.66
CA LEU A 37 16.91 -16.83 -11.46
C LEU A 37 15.63 -17.45 -10.88
N GLU A 38 14.46 -16.89 -11.21
CA GLU A 38 13.13 -17.36 -10.78
C GLU A 38 12.57 -18.56 -11.59
N ASP A 39 13.41 -19.26 -12.35
CA ASP A 39 13.03 -20.43 -13.16
C ASP A 39 12.80 -21.67 -12.27
N ASP A 40 11.65 -21.72 -11.60
CA ASP A 40 10.91 -22.96 -11.30
C ASP A 40 9.42 -22.60 -11.20
N GLY A 41 8.62 -23.18 -12.09
CA GLY A 41 7.37 -22.61 -12.59
C GLY A 41 6.21 -22.50 -11.60
N ASP A 42 5.26 -21.61 -11.92
CA ASP A 42 3.87 -21.99 -12.21
C ASP A 42 3.09 -20.74 -12.72
N GLU A 43 2.31 -20.93 -13.78
CA GLU A 43 1.46 -19.91 -14.38
C GLU A 43 0.31 -19.52 -13.44
N ALA A 44 0.29 -18.28 -12.95
CA ALA A 44 -0.96 -17.63 -12.57
C ALA A 44 -0.95 -16.14 -12.95
N GLN A 45 -1.84 -15.86 -13.88
CA GLN A 45 -2.12 -14.62 -14.60
C GLN A 45 -2.67 -13.50 -13.69
N GLU A 46 -2.17 -12.28 -13.84
CA GLU A 46 -2.92 -11.05 -14.21
C GLU A 46 -2.20 -9.79 -13.71
N GLY A 47 -2.02 -8.86 -14.65
CA GLY A 47 -1.02 -7.82 -14.55
C GLY A 47 -1.42 -6.57 -13.79
N SER A 48 -0.40 -5.79 -13.48
CA SER A 48 -0.38 -4.36 -13.77
C SER A 48 1.05 -3.86 -13.71
N ARG A 49 1.49 -3.26 -14.82
CA ARG A 49 2.71 -2.47 -14.91
C ARG A 49 2.65 -1.32 -13.90
N GLN A 50 3.64 -1.15 -13.05
CA GLN A 50 4.11 0.19 -12.67
C GLN A 50 5.53 0.11 -12.10
N GLY A 51 6.42 0.95 -12.63
CA GLY A 51 7.86 0.85 -12.47
C GLY A 51 8.42 1.08 -11.06
N GLY A 52 9.70 0.72 -10.94
CA GLY A 52 10.51 0.84 -9.75
C GLY A 52 10.59 2.28 -9.20
N GLY A 53 10.33 2.36 -7.90
CA GLY A 53 10.49 3.56 -7.08
C GLY A 53 10.16 3.25 -5.62
N SER A 54 11.10 2.61 -4.92
CA SER A 54 11.08 2.16 -3.51
C SER A 54 9.94 1.23 -3.08
N LYS A 55 10.31 0.07 -2.53
CA LYS A 55 9.44 -0.96 -1.91
C LYS A 55 8.59 -0.39 -0.76
N GLY A 56 7.53 0.32 -1.09
CA GLY A 56 6.52 0.77 -0.14
C GLY A 56 5.14 0.61 -0.75
N SER A 57 4.15 0.32 0.10
CA SER A 57 2.76 0.13 -0.30
C SER A 57 2.23 1.37 -1.02
N SER A 58 1.48 1.16 -2.09
CA SER A 58 0.80 2.25 -2.78
C SER A 58 -0.26 2.89 -1.88
N MET A 59 -0.61 4.15 -2.15
CA MET A 59 -1.66 4.86 -1.39
C MET A 59 -2.98 4.08 -1.35
N ARG A 60 -3.34 3.38 -2.43
CA ARG A 60 -4.54 2.53 -2.49
C ARG A 60 -4.46 1.36 -1.52
N GLN A 61 -3.30 0.69 -1.48
CA GLN A 61 -3.05 -0.42 -0.55
C GLN A 61 -3.11 0.09 0.90
N VAL A 62 -2.44 1.19 1.19
CA VAL A 62 -2.44 1.81 2.53
C VAL A 62 -3.85 2.15 3.01
N LEU A 63 -4.68 2.74 2.15
CA LEU A 63 -6.07 3.05 2.48
C LEU A 63 -6.92 1.79 2.72
N GLY A 64 -6.69 0.73 1.95
CA GLY A 64 -7.34 -0.56 2.18
C GLY A 64 -6.94 -1.15 3.52
N SER A 65 -5.63 -1.26 3.76
CA SER A 65 -5.04 -1.79 4.99
C SER A 65 -5.46 -0.97 6.22
N PHE A 66 -5.50 0.36 6.13
CA PHE A 66 -5.98 1.23 7.20
C PHE A 66 -7.42 0.91 7.59
N ASN A 67 -8.35 0.87 6.62
CA ASN A 67 -9.76 0.65 6.91
C ASN A 67 -10.00 -0.74 7.54
N GLU A 68 -9.32 -1.76 7.04
CA GLU A 68 -9.43 -3.13 7.55
C GLU A 68 -8.88 -3.22 8.97
N GLN A 69 -7.63 -2.78 9.19
CA GLN A 69 -6.97 -2.83 10.49
C GLN A 69 -7.67 -1.97 11.54
N PHE A 70 -8.04 -0.74 11.19
CA PHE A 70 -8.73 0.17 12.10
C PHE A 70 -10.07 -0.41 12.55
N SER A 71 -10.87 -0.91 11.60
CA SER A 71 -12.18 -1.50 11.91
C SER A 71 -12.05 -2.79 12.73
N SER A 72 -11.05 -3.62 12.41
CA SER A 72 -10.76 -4.87 13.13
C SER A 72 -10.32 -4.61 14.57
N MET A 73 -9.41 -3.66 14.79
CA MET A 73 -8.86 -3.36 16.12
C MET A 73 -9.79 -2.56 17.02
N LEU A 74 -10.47 -1.55 16.47
CA LEU A 74 -11.28 -0.64 17.29
C LEU A 74 -12.77 -0.96 17.25
N GLY A 75 -13.22 -1.82 16.34
CA GLY A 75 -14.65 -2.12 16.15
C GLY A 75 -15.47 -0.92 15.68
N LEU A 76 -14.80 0.11 15.16
CA LEU A 76 -15.41 1.35 14.70
C LEU A 76 -15.38 1.44 13.18
N GLN A 77 -16.36 2.12 12.60
CA GLN A 77 -16.47 2.26 11.16
C GLN A 77 -15.91 3.62 10.73
N VAL A 78 -14.88 3.58 9.88
CA VAL A 78 -14.41 4.76 9.15
C VAL A 78 -15.52 5.22 8.22
N GLU A 79 -15.95 6.46 8.37
CA GLU A 79 -16.95 7.07 7.49
C GLU A 79 -16.31 7.73 6.28
N MET A 80 -15.18 8.41 6.50
CA MET A 80 -14.49 9.16 5.47
C MET A 80 -13.02 9.29 5.83
N VAL A 81 -12.14 9.17 4.84
CA VAL A 81 -10.74 9.57 4.98
C VAL A 81 -10.61 11.01 4.48
N THR A 82 -10.11 11.90 5.35
CA THR A 82 -9.97 13.35 5.06
C THR A 82 -8.57 13.71 4.58
N THR A 83 -7.54 12.95 4.96
CA THR A 83 -6.16 13.20 4.55
C THR A 83 -5.42 11.88 4.41
N VAL A 84 -4.58 11.78 3.38
CA VAL A 84 -3.59 10.71 3.21
C VAL A 84 -2.32 11.34 2.67
N LYS A 85 -1.21 11.17 3.38
CA LYS A 85 0.08 11.75 3.01
C LYS A 85 1.17 10.71 3.15
N LYS A 86 2.00 10.57 2.11
CA LYS A 86 3.26 9.82 2.22
C LYS A 86 4.23 10.65 3.07
N GLN A 87 4.93 9.99 3.97
CA GLN A 87 6.00 10.53 4.80
C GLN A 87 7.29 9.74 4.54
N ASP A 88 8.39 10.13 5.17
CA ASP A 88 9.70 9.50 4.98
C ASP A 88 9.71 8.00 5.32
N ASP A 89 9.02 7.60 6.41
CA ASP A 89 9.02 6.21 6.91
C ASP A 89 7.64 5.52 6.80
N GLY A 90 6.70 6.10 6.05
CA GLY A 90 5.36 5.54 5.95
C GLY A 90 4.29 6.51 5.48
N TRP A 91 3.14 6.46 6.14
CA TRP A 91 1.94 7.15 5.75
C TRP A 91 1.21 7.72 6.95
N HIS A 92 0.76 8.95 6.80
CA HIS A 92 -0.17 9.57 7.73
C HIS A 92 -1.56 9.61 7.11
N VAL A 93 -2.55 9.16 7.88
CA VAL A 93 -3.96 9.12 7.50
C VAL A 93 -4.77 9.85 8.55
N GLN A 94 -5.64 10.77 8.12
CA GLN A 94 -6.67 11.33 8.98
C GLN A 94 -8.05 10.86 8.51
N ALA A 95 -8.89 10.42 9.44
CA ALA A 95 -10.21 9.87 9.15
C ALA A 95 -11.28 10.37 10.11
N GLN A 96 -12.50 10.52 9.57
CA GLN A 96 -13.72 10.68 10.35
C GLN A 96 -14.32 9.30 10.60
N VAL A 97 -14.69 9.07 11.86
CA VAL A 97 -15.15 7.77 12.34
C VAL A 97 -16.44 7.97 13.11
N VAL A 98 -17.46 7.15 12.81
CA VAL A 98 -18.69 7.16 13.60
C VAL A 98 -18.47 6.31 14.84
N GLU A 99 -18.39 6.95 15.99
CA GLU A 99 -18.26 6.25 17.27
C GLU A 99 -19.61 5.82 17.84
N GLN A 100 -20.65 6.60 17.59
CA GLN A 100 -21.99 6.31 18.08
C GLN A 100 -23.06 6.89 17.15
N ARG A 101 -23.98 6.03 16.68
CA ARG A 101 -25.17 6.43 15.94
C ARG A 101 -26.25 6.97 16.88
N ARG A 102 -26.93 8.06 16.50
CA ARG A 102 -28.03 8.69 17.26
C ARG A 102 -29.18 9.12 16.33
N ILE A 103 -30.32 9.47 16.93
CA ILE A 103 -31.50 10.00 16.24
C ILE A 103 -31.80 11.41 16.79
N PRO A 104 -31.84 12.46 15.96
CA PRO A 104 -31.60 12.43 14.51
C PRO A 104 -30.12 12.16 14.15
N PRO A 105 -29.81 11.68 12.93
CA PRO A 105 -28.43 11.38 12.49
C PRO A 105 -27.44 12.55 12.58
N SER A 106 -27.93 13.79 12.60
CA SER A 106 -27.12 15.00 12.85
C SER A 106 -26.52 15.03 14.26
N SER A 107 -27.06 14.23 15.19
CA SER A 107 -26.56 14.03 16.55
C SER A 107 -25.60 12.85 16.67
N ASP A 108 -25.27 12.13 15.58
CA ASP A 108 -24.23 11.10 15.58
C ASP A 108 -22.95 11.65 16.22
N VAL A 109 -22.26 10.84 17.01
CA VAL A 109 -20.96 11.20 17.58
C VAL A 109 -19.87 10.77 16.61
N ILE A 110 -19.11 11.75 16.13
CA ILE A 110 -18.02 11.58 15.18
C ILE A 110 -16.69 11.86 15.88
N GLY A 111 -15.74 10.96 15.72
CA GLY A 111 -14.34 11.14 16.08
C GLY A 111 -13.50 11.50 14.85
N ILE A 112 -12.52 12.38 15.04
CA ILE A 112 -11.43 12.58 14.09
C ILE A 112 -10.23 11.81 14.63
N TYR A 113 -9.68 10.95 13.78
CA TYR A 113 -8.54 10.11 14.11
C TYR A 113 -7.39 10.44 13.20
N ASP A 114 -6.23 10.60 13.80
CA ASP A 114 -4.95 10.67 13.11
C ASP A 114 -4.25 9.32 13.32
N ALA A 115 -3.72 8.76 12.24
CA ALA A 115 -3.16 7.43 12.20
C ALA A 115 -1.85 7.44 11.42
N GLU A 116 -0.90 6.62 11.86
CA GLU A 116 0.37 6.40 11.19
C GLU A 116 0.44 4.94 10.75
N LEU A 117 0.88 4.73 9.52
CA LEU A 117 1.15 3.43 8.95
C LEU A 117 2.60 3.39 8.46
N ASP A 118 3.25 2.25 8.58
CA ASP A 118 4.61 2.08 8.08
C ASP A 118 4.65 2.00 6.53
N GLY A 119 5.85 1.81 5.98
CA GLY A 119 6.05 1.62 4.53
C GLY A 119 5.32 0.41 3.95
N SER A 120 4.95 -0.60 4.75
CA SER A 120 4.18 -1.77 4.34
C SER A 120 2.66 -1.57 4.43
N GLY A 121 2.21 -0.51 5.12
CA GLY A 121 0.81 -0.24 5.39
C GLY A 121 0.30 -0.91 6.66
N GLU A 122 1.19 -1.33 7.56
CA GLU A 122 0.84 -1.77 8.91
C GLU A 122 0.53 -0.55 9.78
N LEU A 123 -0.58 -0.59 10.52
CA LEU A 123 -1.01 0.50 11.40
C LEU A 123 -0.18 0.51 12.68
N THR A 124 0.65 1.54 12.85
CA THR A 124 1.61 1.65 13.97
C THR A 124 1.15 2.60 15.07
N SER A 125 0.32 3.59 14.74
CA SER A 125 -0.22 4.55 15.69
C SER A 125 -1.64 4.97 15.33
N VAL A 126 -2.47 5.19 16.35
CA VAL A 126 -3.80 5.78 16.22
C VAL A 126 -4.06 6.68 17.43
N GLU A 127 -4.42 7.92 17.16
CA GLU A 127 -4.89 8.86 18.17
C GLU A 127 -6.22 9.50 17.77
N ARG A 128 -7.09 9.75 18.76
CA ARG A 128 -8.31 10.52 18.54
C ARG A 128 -8.04 11.98 18.89
N THR A 129 -7.95 12.83 17.87
CA THR A 129 -7.60 14.25 18.03
C THR A 129 -8.81 15.14 18.31
N ARG A 130 -10.00 14.74 17.85
CA ARG A 130 -11.24 15.47 18.13
C ARG A 130 -12.43 14.54 18.26
N ARG A 131 -13.42 14.99 19.02
CA ARG A 131 -14.74 14.36 19.12
C ARG A 131 -15.82 15.44 19.11
N SER A 132 -16.84 15.29 18.29
CA SER A 132 -17.93 16.25 18.17
C SER A 132 -19.20 15.56 17.65
N THR A 133 -20.35 16.21 17.73
CA THR A 133 -21.52 15.73 16.98
C THR A 133 -21.31 15.95 15.49
N ARG A 134 -21.99 15.18 14.63
CA ARG A 134 -21.96 15.35 13.18
C ARG A 134 -22.24 16.80 12.78
N ALA A 135 -23.31 17.39 13.33
CA ALA A 135 -23.64 18.79 13.08
C ALA A 135 -22.51 19.75 13.50
N GLY A 136 -21.78 19.46 14.58
CA GLY A 136 -20.69 20.31 15.07
C GLY A 136 -19.36 20.19 14.29
N LEU A 137 -19.24 19.23 13.36
CA LEU A 137 -18.07 19.10 12.47
C LEU A 137 -18.27 19.75 11.11
N GLN A 138 -19.51 20.00 10.69
CA GLN A 138 -19.85 20.53 9.36
C GLN A 138 -20.00 22.07 9.32
N GLN A 139 -19.59 22.77 10.38
CA GLN A 139 -19.74 24.23 10.51
C GLN A 139 -18.42 24.98 10.46
#